data_AF-A0A1Y3WJQ3-F1
#
_entry.id   AF-A0A1Y3WJQ3-F1
#
_cell.length_a   1.000
_cell.length_b   1.000
_cell.length_c   1.000
_cell.angle_alpha   90.00
_cell.angle_beta   90.00
_cell.angle_gamma   90.00
#
_symmetry.space_group_name_H-M   'P 1'
#
loop_
_entity.id
_entity.type
_entity.pdbx_description
1 polymer ?
#
loop_
_entity_poly.entity_id
_entity_poly.type
_entity_poly.pdbx_seq_one_letter_code
_entity_poly.pdbx_strand_id
1 'polypeptide(L)'
;MTGKPSKLHPRTPHDWEQLIERYYAGETSLREEEELRRYLFSKESGDRYNDTRAVLSFTETGRRIATPRPPMHKSRRVALHTWMSAAACIALVLGGSIAYMTVPRNTCVAYVYGEKQTDPEVVIEQMRQSVSQFASTDDVTVESQLDAIFSPLENQP
;
A
#
# COMPACT_ATOMS: atom_id res chain seq x y z
N MET A 1 13.37 55.85 22.38
CA MET A 1 13.61 56.52 21.08
C MET A 1 12.42 56.24 20.19
N THR A 2 11.53 57.21 20.03
CA THR A 2 10.21 57.07 19.41
C THR A 2 10.29 57.30 17.90
N GLY A 3 10.33 56.19 17.13
CA GLY A 3 10.23 56.23 15.68
C GLY A 3 8.81 56.58 15.24
N LYS A 4 8.65 57.78 14.67
CA LYS A 4 7.43 58.33 14.07
C LYS A 4 6.87 57.37 13.02
N PRO A 5 5.55 57.09 12.94
CA PRO A 5 5.00 56.29 11.85
C PRO A 5 5.10 57.10 10.55
N SER A 6 6.09 56.77 9.71
CA SER A 6 6.24 57.31 8.37
C SER A 6 5.02 56.92 7.54
N LYS A 7 4.39 57.93 6.92
CA LYS A 7 3.30 57.75 5.97
C LYS A 7 3.75 56.73 4.91
N LEU A 8 2.99 55.64 4.77
CA LEU A 8 3.35 54.50 3.92
C LEU A 8 3.20 54.92 2.44
N HIS A 9 4.28 55.37 1.81
CA HIS A 9 4.33 55.41 0.35
C HIS A 9 4.32 53.97 -0.18
N PRO A 10 3.61 53.69 -1.29
CA PRO A 10 3.68 52.39 -1.93
C PRO A 10 5.13 52.12 -2.32
N ARG A 11 5.72 51.06 -1.77
CA ARG A 11 7.10 50.65 -2.05
C ARG A 11 7.23 50.23 -3.51
N THR A 12 8.25 50.75 -4.17
CA THR A 12 8.61 50.36 -5.53
C THR A 12 9.28 48.98 -5.54
N PRO A 13 9.39 48.31 -6.70
CA PRO A 13 10.19 47.08 -6.83
C PRO A 13 11.59 47.16 -6.24
N HIS A 14 12.28 48.29 -6.41
CA HIS A 14 13.63 48.50 -5.90
C HIS A 14 13.66 48.61 -4.36
N ASP A 15 12.64 49.23 -3.76
CA ASP A 15 12.53 49.32 -2.29
C ASP A 15 12.31 47.94 -1.65
N TRP A 16 11.67 47.02 -2.37
CA TRP A 16 11.51 45.63 -1.93
C TRP A 16 12.82 44.85 -2.01
N GLU A 17 13.61 45.04 -3.06
CA GLU A 17 14.92 44.40 -3.20
C GLU A 17 15.88 44.82 -2.09
N GLN A 18 15.97 46.12 -1.79
CA GLN A 18 16.78 46.60 -0.66
C GLN A 18 16.29 46.05 0.69
N LEU A 19 14.98 45.92 0.88
CA LEU A 19 14.43 45.35 2.10
C LEU A 19 14.75 43.86 2.24
N ILE A 20 14.75 43.12 1.13
CA ILE A 20 15.13 41.70 1.08
C ILE A 20 16.62 41.52 1.37
N GLU A 21 17.48 42.37 0.82
CA GLU A 21 18.92 42.35 1.10
C GLU A 21 19.21 42.57 2.58
N ARG A 22 18.59 43.60 3.18
CA ARG A 22 18.67 43.86 4.62
C ARG A 22 18.12 42.72 5.47
N TYR A 23 17.07 42.04 5.00
CA TYR A 23 16.51 40.86 5.67
C TYR A 23 17.52 39.72 5.72
N TYR A 24 18.19 39.43 4.60
CA TYR A 24 19.25 38.42 4.56
C TYR A 24 20.48 38.83 5.38
N ALA A 25 20.77 40.13 5.50
CA ALA A 25 21.80 40.65 6.40
C ALA A 25 21.41 40.65 7.89
N GLY A 26 20.14 40.38 8.23
CA GLY A 26 19.64 40.40 9.61
C GLY A 26 19.47 41.80 10.20
N GLU A 27 19.37 42.83 9.36
CA GLU A 27 19.26 44.24 9.77
C GLU A 27 17.82 44.78 9.74
N THR A 28 16.83 43.89 9.58
CA THR A 28 15.42 44.25 9.53
C THR A 28 14.79 44.30 10.92
N SER A 29 13.87 45.23 11.11
CA SER A 29 12.99 45.23 12.28
C SER A 29 11.80 44.29 12.08
N LEU A 30 11.19 43.81 13.17
CA LEU A 30 10.01 42.93 13.12
C LEU A 30 8.85 43.52 12.30
N ARG A 31 8.70 44.84 12.30
CA ARG A 31 7.67 45.53 11.50
C ARG A 31 7.97 45.45 10.00
N GLU A 32 9.22 45.65 9.62
CA GLU A 32 9.67 45.54 8.23
C GLU A 32 9.53 44.11 7.72
N GLU A 33 9.84 43.11 8.54
CA GLU A 33 9.67 41.70 8.20
C GLU A 33 8.20 41.33 8.02
N GLU A 34 7.32 41.84 8.87
CA GLU A 34 5.87 41.61 8.74
C GLU A 34 5.29 42.29 7.48
N GLU A 35 5.79 43.46 7.11
CA GLU A 35 5.46 44.13 5.85
C GLU A 35 5.99 43.35 4.63
N LEU A 36 7.25 42.89 4.68
CA LEU A 36 7.87 42.06 3.65
C LEU A 36 7.11 40.74 3.47
N ARG A 37 6.75 40.08 4.57
CA ARG A 37 5.92 38.86 4.57
C ARG A 37 4.59 39.12 3.88
N ARG A 38 3.89 40.20 4.23
CA ARG A 38 2.59 40.53 3.63
C ARG A 38 2.69 40.71 2.11
N TYR A 39 3.77 41.34 1.64
CA TYR A 39 4.04 41.53 0.22
C TYR A 39 4.38 40.22 -0.49
N LEU A 40 5.32 39.43 0.03
CA LEU A 40 5.78 38.18 -0.60
C LEU A 40 4.68 37.10 -0.71
N PHE A 41 3.71 37.11 0.19
CA PHE A 41 2.54 36.21 0.14
C PHE A 41 1.33 36.84 -0.57
N SER A 42 1.43 38.07 -1.05
CA SER A 42 0.41 38.69 -1.91
C SER A 42 0.58 38.23 -3.36
N LYS A 43 -0.48 38.39 -4.17
CA LYS A 43 -0.43 38.10 -5.62
C LYS A 43 0.47 39.07 -6.41
N GLU A 44 0.86 40.20 -5.82
CA GLU A 44 1.60 41.27 -6.48
C GLU A 44 3.12 40.99 -6.57
N SER A 45 3.64 40.10 -5.73
CA SER A 45 5.07 39.76 -5.69
C SER A 45 5.53 38.94 -6.90
N GLY A 46 4.63 38.20 -7.54
CA GLY A 46 4.94 37.30 -8.66
C GLY A 46 5.97 36.22 -8.30
N ASP A 47 6.56 35.61 -9.32
CA ASP A 47 7.54 34.52 -9.13
C ASP A 47 8.96 35.01 -8.86
N ARG A 48 9.24 36.31 -9.08
CA ARG A 48 10.59 36.90 -8.91
C ARG A 48 11.16 36.69 -7.50
N TYR A 49 10.30 36.61 -6.49
CA TYR A 49 10.70 36.50 -5.09
C TYR A 49 10.38 35.14 -4.47
N ASN A 50 10.24 34.09 -5.29
CA ASN A 50 9.89 32.77 -4.79
C ASN A 50 10.93 32.21 -3.81
N ASP A 51 12.22 32.50 -4.03
CA ASP A 51 13.30 32.06 -3.15
C ASP A 51 13.21 32.71 -1.77
N THR A 52 13.01 34.03 -1.72
CA THR A 52 12.78 34.76 -0.47
C THR A 52 11.50 34.30 0.23
N ARG A 53 10.44 34.04 -0.53
CA ARG A 53 9.19 33.49 -0.01
C ARG A 53 9.39 32.10 0.61
N ALA A 54 10.22 31.25 -0.01
CA ALA A 54 10.54 29.93 0.52
C ALA A 54 11.26 30.04 1.88
N VAL A 55 12.22 30.96 2.01
CA VAL A 55 12.93 31.23 3.29
C VAL A 55 11.96 31.72 4.37
N LEU A 56 11.11 32.71 4.05
CA LEU A 56 10.13 33.24 5.01
C LEU A 56 8.97 32.27 5.29
N SER A 57 8.73 31.25 4.46
CA SER A 57 7.61 30.31 4.66
C SER A 57 7.74 29.48 5.95
N PHE A 58 8.96 29.33 6.48
CA PHE A 58 9.19 28.63 7.75
C PHE A 58 8.52 29.36 8.92
N THR A 59 8.60 30.69 8.97
CA THR A 59 8.01 31.50 10.05
C THR A 59 6.47 31.53 9.97
N GLU A 60 5.91 31.45 8.77
CA GLU A 60 4.46 31.31 8.56
C GLU A 60 3.96 29.91 8.94
N THR A 61 4.70 28.86 8.58
CA THR A 61 4.32 27.47 8.86
C THR A 61 4.36 27.17 10.36
N GLY A 62 5.38 27.67 11.08
CA GLY A 62 5.45 27.55 12.55
C GLY A 62 4.22 28.15 13.24
N ARG A 63 3.69 29.27 12.72
CA ARG A 63 2.49 29.91 13.26
C ARG A 63 1.21 29.12 12.96
N ARG A 64 1.12 28.46 11.80
CA ARG A 64 -0.01 27.57 11.44
C ARG A 64 -0.07 26.29 12.26
N ILE A 65 1.06 25.82 12.76
CA ILE A 65 1.13 24.68 13.70
C ILE A 65 0.70 25.12 15.11
N ALA A 66 1.07 26.35 15.51
CA ALA A 66 0.72 26.89 16.83
C ALA A 66 -0.74 27.37 16.95
N THR A 67 -1.39 27.79 15.86
CA THR A 67 -2.82 28.09 15.89
C THR A 67 -3.61 26.79 15.73
N PRO A 68 -4.38 26.34 16.74
CA PRO A 68 -5.36 25.28 16.50
C PRO A 68 -6.29 25.77 15.40
N ARG A 69 -6.30 25.07 14.26
CA ARG A 69 -7.29 25.31 13.21
C ARG A 69 -8.66 25.32 13.88
N PRO A 70 -9.49 26.38 13.74
CA PRO A 70 -10.89 26.23 14.09
C PRO A 70 -11.41 25.03 13.28
N PRO A 71 -12.23 24.15 13.86
CA PRO A 71 -12.78 23.04 13.11
C PRO A 71 -13.54 23.64 11.92
N MET A 72 -12.93 23.56 10.72
CA MET A 72 -13.67 23.77 9.49
C MET A 72 -14.84 22.82 9.62
N HIS A 73 -16.06 23.37 9.57
CA HIS A 73 -17.30 22.62 9.64
C HIS A 73 -17.30 21.67 8.44
N LYS A 74 -16.60 20.53 8.56
CA LYS A 74 -16.50 19.51 7.53
C LYS A 74 -17.92 19.03 7.38
N SER A 75 -18.54 19.48 6.27
CA SER A 75 -19.89 19.13 5.88
C SER A 75 -20.10 17.64 6.16
N ARG A 76 -21.12 17.34 6.96
CA ARG A 76 -21.55 15.99 7.36
C ARG A 76 -21.56 14.98 6.20
N ARG A 77 -21.69 15.48 4.96
CA ARG A 77 -21.59 14.71 3.71
C ARG A 77 -20.23 14.05 3.49
N VAL A 78 -19.11 14.68 3.84
CA VAL A 78 -17.76 14.10 3.66
C VAL A 78 -17.53 12.97 4.65
N ALA A 79 -17.98 13.13 5.89
CA ALA A 79 -17.93 12.06 6.89
C ALA A 79 -18.74 10.84 6.45
N LEU A 80 -19.98 11.02 5.98
CA LEU A 80 -20.80 9.92 5.45
C LEU A 80 -20.14 9.22 4.24
N HIS A 81 -19.51 9.98 3.33
CA HIS A 81 -18.85 9.40 2.16
C HIS A 81 -17.61 8.56 2.53
N THR A 82 -16.86 8.96 3.56
CA THR A 82 -15.73 8.17 4.06
C THR A 82 -16.17 6.84 4.70
N TRP A 83 -17.33 6.81 5.37
CA TRP A 83 -17.86 5.60 5.97
C TRP A 83 -18.42 4.64 4.92
N MET A 84 -19.06 5.16 3.87
CA MET A 84 -19.50 4.34 2.73
C MET A 84 -18.32 3.75 1.95
N SER A 85 -17.23 4.50 1.78
CA SER A 85 -16.03 4.00 1.09
C SER A 85 -15.35 2.86 1.85
N ALA A 86 -15.26 2.95 3.19
CA ALA A 86 -14.64 1.90 3.99
C ALA A 86 -15.42 0.58 3.94
N ALA A 87 -16.77 0.65 3.98
CA ALA A 87 -17.62 -0.53 3.90
C ALA A 87 -17.50 -1.27 2.55
N ALA A 88 -17.39 -0.53 1.44
CA ALA A 88 -17.22 -1.12 0.11
C ALA A 88 -15.90 -1.91 -0.02
N CYS A 89 -14.79 -1.39 0.52
CA CYS A 89 -13.51 -2.08 0.50
C CYS A 89 -13.56 -3.40 1.29
N ILE A 90 -14.20 -3.42 2.46
CA ILE A 90 -14.36 -4.62 3.27
C ILE A 90 -15.20 -5.67 2.53
N ALA A 91 -16.29 -5.25 1.89
CA ALA A 91 -17.15 -6.14 1.11
C ALA A 91 -16.42 -6.76 -0.09
N LEU A 92 -15.58 -5.99 -0.79
CA LEU A 92 -14.77 -6.51 -1.91
C LEU A 92 -13.70 -7.52 -1.46
N VAL A 93 -13.02 -7.25 -0.33
CA VAL A 93 -12.00 -8.16 0.20
C VAL A 93 -12.65 -9.46 0.69
N LEU A 94 -13.73 -9.38 1.45
CA LEU A 94 -14.44 -10.56 1.95
C LEU A 94 -15.10 -11.34 0.80
N GLY A 95 -15.80 -10.67 -0.10
CA GLY A 95 -16.45 -11.29 -1.25
C GLY A 95 -15.44 -11.94 -2.20
N GLY A 96 -14.34 -11.25 -2.51
CA GLY A 96 -13.26 -11.77 -3.34
C GLY A 96 -12.55 -12.97 -2.71
N SER A 97 -12.33 -12.95 -1.38
CA SER A 97 -11.71 -14.07 -0.66
C SER A 97 -12.59 -15.32 -0.64
N ILE A 98 -13.89 -15.16 -0.40
CA ILE A 98 -14.85 -16.27 -0.44
C ILE A 98 -14.90 -16.86 -1.85
N ALA A 99 -15.05 -16.00 -2.87
CA ALA A 99 -15.07 -16.45 -4.26
C ALA A 99 -13.79 -17.21 -4.63
N TYR A 100 -12.62 -16.70 -4.25
CA TYR A 100 -11.33 -17.35 -4.51
C TYR A 100 -11.18 -18.71 -3.81
N MET A 101 -11.71 -18.86 -2.59
CA MET A 101 -11.72 -20.15 -1.90
C MET A 101 -12.70 -21.15 -2.52
N THR A 102 -13.80 -20.67 -3.11
CA THR A 102 -14.79 -21.55 -3.77
C THR A 102 -14.40 -21.99 -5.17
N VAL A 103 -13.36 -21.41 -5.79
CA VAL A 103 -12.88 -21.88 -7.09
C VAL A 103 -12.15 -23.23 -6.88
N PRO A 104 -12.66 -24.34 -7.46
CA PRO A 104 -11.98 -25.62 -7.38
C PRO A 104 -10.62 -25.50 -8.06
N ARG A 105 -9.55 -25.68 -7.28
CA ARG A 105 -8.20 -25.75 -7.84
C ARG A 105 -7.97 -27.17 -8.34
N ASN A 106 -7.86 -27.32 -9.65
CA ASN A 106 -7.52 -28.57 -10.34
C ASN A 106 -6.08 -29.00 -10.03
N THR A 107 -5.81 -29.33 -8.75
CA THR A 107 -4.48 -29.70 -8.23
C THR A 107 -4.25 -31.21 -8.28
N CYS A 108 -5.31 -32.00 -8.48
CA CYS A 108 -5.24 -33.44 -8.66
C CYS A 108 -5.60 -33.77 -10.11
N VAL A 109 -4.65 -34.29 -10.88
CA VAL A 109 -4.87 -34.81 -12.22
C VAL A 109 -4.31 -36.22 -12.26
N ALA A 110 -5.18 -37.21 -12.52
CA ALA A 110 -4.78 -38.58 -12.74
C ALA A 110 -5.37 -39.09 -14.05
N TYR A 111 -4.65 -40.00 -14.70
CA TYR A 111 -5.13 -40.68 -15.91
C TYR A 111 -5.50 -42.10 -15.54
N VAL A 112 -6.79 -42.41 -15.60
CA VAL A 112 -7.33 -43.74 -15.28
C VAL A 112 -7.87 -44.31 -16.59
N TYR A 113 -7.32 -45.42 -17.07
CA TYR A 113 -7.66 -46.03 -18.37
C TYR A 113 -7.59 -45.08 -19.58
N GLY A 114 -6.70 -44.08 -19.54
CA GLY A 114 -6.54 -43.09 -20.62
C GLY A 114 -7.46 -41.87 -20.52
N GLU A 115 -8.43 -41.87 -19.59
CA GLU A 115 -9.32 -40.74 -19.35
C GLU A 115 -8.76 -39.83 -18.24
N LYS A 116 -8.84 -38.51 -18.46
CA LYS A 116 -8.35 -37.51 -17.50
C LYS A 116 -9.37 -37.32 -16.38
N GLN A 117 -9.01 -37.73 -15.17
CA GLN A 117 -9.79 -37.45 -13.96
C GLN A 117 -9.16 -36.29 -13.17
N THR A 118 -10.00 -35.33 -12.80
CA THR A 118 -9.59 -34.13 -12.04
C THR A 118 -10.27 -34.05 -10.66
N ASP A 119 -11.13 -35.02 -10.35
CA ASP A 119 -11.83 -35.10 -9.07
C ASP A 119 -10.94 -35.79 -8.03
N PRO A 120 -10.50 -35.07 -6.98
CA PRO A 120 -9.60 -35.62 -5.98
C PRO A 120 -10.21 -36.79 -5.19
N GLU A 121 -11.53 -36.82 -4.98
CA GLU A 121 -12.17 -37.90 -4.21
C GLU A 121 -12.10 -39.21 -4.97
N VAL A 122 -12.44 -39.18 -6.27
CA VAL A 122 -12.41 -40.34 -7.15
C VAL A 122 -10.97 -40.86 -7.32
N VAL A 123 -9.99 -39.97 -7.47
CA VAL A 123 -8.58 -40.36 -7.60
C VAL A 123 -8.05 -41.04 -6.33
N ILE A 124 -8.38 -40.49 -5.15
CA ILE A 124 -7.96 -41.06 -3.87
C ILE A 124 -8.66 -42.40 -3.62
N GLU A 125 -9.93 -42.53 -3.97
CA GLU A 125 -10.66 -43.79 -3.83
C GLU A 125 -10.07 -44.89 -4.72
N GLN A 126 -9.76 -44.57 -5.98
CA GLN A 126 -9.11 -45.51 -6.90
C GLN A 126 -7.71 -45.90 -6.40
N MET A 127 -6.95 -44.95 -5.83
CA MET A 127 -5.67 -45.24 -5.20
C MET A 127 -5.85 -46.20 -4.02
N ARG A 128 -6.83 -45.96 -3.14
CA ARG A 128 -7.10 -46.81 -1.97
C ARG A 128 -7.47 -48.22 -2.38
N GLN A 129 -8.32 -48.39 -3.40
CA GLN A 129 -8.68 -49.70 -3.94
C GLN A 129 -7.46 -50.43 -4.52
N SER A 130 -6.60 -49.72 -5.25
CA SER A 130 -5.37 -50.31 -5.82
C SER A 130 -4.42 -50.77 -4.72
N VAL A 131 -4.22 -49.96 -3.68
CA VAL A 131 -3.33 -50.29 -2.55
C VAL A 131 -3.92 -51.43 -1.69
N SER A 132 -5.23 -51.43 -1.44
CA SER A 132 -5.87 -52.48 -0.63
C SER A 132 -5.86 -53.85 -1.31
N GLN A 133 -5.90 -53.88 -2.64
CA GLN A 133 -5.73 -55.12 -3.40
C GLN A 133 -4.38 -55.79 -3.11
N PHE A 134 -3.31 -55.01 -2.99
CA PHE A 134 -1.99 -55.54 -2.63
C PHE A 134 -1.87 -55.83 -1.13
N ALA A 135 -2.43 -54.97 -0.26
CA ALA A 135 -2.39 -55.18 1.19
C ALA A 135 -3.18 -56.41 1.68
N SER A 136 -4.19 -56.84 0.92
CA SER A 136 -4.96 -58.06 1.24
C SER A 136 -4.24 -59.34 0.82
N THR A 137 -3.07 -59.23 0.18
CA THR A 137 -2.25 -60.36 -0.27
C THR A 137 -1.16 -60.70 0.76
N ASP A 138 -1.48 -60.60 2.06
CA ASP A 138 -0.58 -60.99 3.16
C ASP A 138 -0.38 -62.52 3.29
N ASP A 139 -1.13 -63.33 2.53
CA ASP A 139 -1.03 -64.81 2.55
C ASP A 139 -0.23 -65.39 1.36
N VAL A 140 0.31 -64.55 0.48
CA VAL A 140 1.23 -64.97 -0.58
C VAL A 140 2.54 -64.24 -0.38
N THR A 141 3.39 -64.81 0.47
CA THR A 141 4.74 -64.29 0.74
C THR A 141 5.51 -64.16 -0.57
N VAL A 142 6.13 -63.00 -0.78
CA VAL A 142 6.96 -62.69 -1.94
C VAL A 142 8.07 -63.72 -2.09
N GLU A 143 8.53 -64.27 -0.97
CA GLU A 143 9.45 -65.40 -0.90
C GLU A 143 8.95 -66.64 -1.65
N SER A 144 7.66 -67.00 -1.56
CA SER A 144 7.10 -68.16 -2.28
C SER A 144 7.06 -67.98 -3.80
N GLN A 145 6.83 -66.74 -4.26
CA GLN A 145 6.82 -66.42 -5.70
C GLN A 145 8.24 -66.33 -6.25
N LEU A 146 9.18 -65.78 -5.49
CA LEU A 146 10.59 -65.77 -5.86
C LEU A 146 11.13 -67.21 -5.89
N ASP A 147 10.79 -68.03 -4.90
CA ASP A 147 11.20 -69.43 -4.84
C ASP A 147 10.68 -70.24 -6.04
N ALA A 148 9.43 -70.01 -6.48
CA ALA A 148 8.88 -70.64 -7.68
C ALA A 148 9.55 -70.17 -8.99
N ILE A 149 10.06 -68.94 -9.06
CA ILE A 149 10.79 -68.42 -10.22
C ILE A 149 12.24 -68.93 -10.26
N PHE A 150 12.87 -69.14 -9.10
CA PHE A 150 14.28 -69.57 -9.00
C PHE A 150 14.48 -71.08 -8.79
N SER A 151 13.44 -71.84 -8.43
CA SER A 151 13.52 -73.29 -8.24
C SER A 151 13.53 -74.20 -9.48
N PRO A 152 13.28 -73.78 -10.75
CA PRO A 152 13.22 -74.74 -11.85
C PRO A 152 14.58 -75.16 -12.44
N LEU A 153 15.71 -75.04 -11.70
CA LEU A 153 17.03 -75.47 -12.19
C LEU A 153 17.80 -76.45 -11.28
N GLU A 154 17.29 -76.80 -10.09
CA GLU A 154 18.01 -77.73 -9.19
C GLU A 154 17.57 -79.20 -9.34
N ASN A 155 16.54 -79.46 -10.14
CA ASN A 155 16.06 -80.82 -10.44
C ASN A 155 15.88 -81.01 -11.95
N GLN A 156 16.99 -81.07 -12.68
CA GLN A 156 17.05 -81.87 -13.92
C GLN A 156 18.09 -82.98 -13.72
N PRO A 157 17.74 -84.26 -13.95
CA PRO A 157 18.65 -85.39 -13.83
C PRO A 157 19.77 -85.39 -14.87
#